data_AF-A0A9E5I0B2-F1
#
_entry.id   AF-A0A9E5I0B2-F1
#
_cell.length_a   1.000
_cell.length_b   1.000
_cell.length_c   1.000
_cell.angle_alpha   90.00
_cell.angle_beta   90.00
_cell.angle_gamma   90.00
#
_symmetry.space_group_name_H-M   'P 1'
#
loop_
_entity.id
_entity.type
_entity.pdbx_description
1 polymer ?
#
loop_
_entity_poly.entity_id
_entity_poly.type
_entity_poly.pdbx_seq_one_letter_code
_entity_poly.pdbx_strand_id
1 'polypeptide(L)' 'LRASRAVAALDGKNKVTRDHLKRIAVPALQHRLRRNPLDESSSATRVQRALDELFT' A
#
# COMPACT_ATOMS: atom_id res chain seq x y z
N LEU A 1 -0.05 -4.21 8.55
CA LEU A 1 -0.63 -3.53 9.73
C LEU A 1 0.38 -2.74 10.56
N ARG A 2 1.56 -3.28 10.91
CA ARG A 2 2.57 -2.57 11.74
C ARG A 2 2.99 -1.20 11.17
N ALA A 3 3.38 -1.15 9.90
CA ALA A 3 3.81 0.10 9.27
C ALA A 3 2.71 1.17 9.23
N SER A 4 1.44 0.78 9.01
CA SER A 4 0.29 1.70 9.05
C SER A 4 0.05 2.29 10.45
N ARG A 5 0.30 1.52 11.51
CA ARG A 5 0.26 2.02 12.89
C ARG A 5 1.39 3.00 13.17
N ALA A 6 2.58 2.76 12.64
CA ALA A 6 3.71 3.68 12.76
C ALA A 6 3.41 5.01 12.04
N VAL A 7 2.85 4.96 10.83
CA VAL A 7 2.40 6.16 10.10
C VAL A 7 1.32 6.90 10.89
N ALA A 8 0.31 6.19 11.41
CA ALA A 8 -0.74 6.82 12.22
C ALA A 8 -0.17 7.52 13.47
N ALA A 9 0.78 6.88 14.16
CA ALA A 9 1.44 7.44 15.33
C ALA A 9 2.31 8.66 14.98
N LEU A 10 3.03 8.62 13.85
CA LEU A 10 3.78 9.76 13.32
C LEU A 10 2.86 10.95 13.03
N ASP A 11 1.66 10.68 12.52
CA ASP A 11 0.64 11.69 12.23
C ASP A 11 -0.18 12.09 13.49
N GLY A 12 0.20 11.62 14.69
CA GLY A 12 -0.47 11.93 15.97
C GLY A 12 -1.88 11.34 16.12
N LYS A 13 -2.20 10.29 15.36
CA LYS A 13 -3.53 9.66 15.34
C LYS A 13 -3.56 8.40 16.20
N ASN A 14 -4.62 8.29 17.00
CA ASN A 14 -4.85 7.15 17.90
C ASN A 14 -5.46 5.94 17.18
N LYS A 15 -5.87 6.09 15.91
CA LYS A 15 -6.47 5.05 15.09
C LYS A 15 -5.89 5.06 13.68
N VAL A 16 -5.71 3.87 13.11
CA VAL A 16 -5.32 3.71 11.71
C VAL A 16 -6.52 4.01 10.82
N THR A 17 -6.34 4.87 9.82
CA THR A 17 -7.33 5.20 8.79
C THR A 17 -6.97 4.54 7.46
N ARG A 18 -7.89 4.58 6.49
CA ARG A 18 -7.62 4.15 5.12
C ARG A 18 -6.47 4.93 4.48
N ASP A 19 -6.31 6.21 4.81
CA ASP A 19 -5.22 7.03 4.27
C ASP A 19 -3.85 6.55 4.74
N HIS A 20 -3.70 6.17 6.02
CA HIS A 20 -2.45 5.59 6.51
C HIS A 20 -2.15 4.24 5.83
N LEU A 21 -3.18 3.47 5.46
CA LEU A 21 -3.03 2.23 4.70
C LEU A 21 -2.58 2.52 3.27
N LYS A 22 -3.27 3.42 2.56
CA LYS A 22 -2.93 3.83 1.18
C LYS A 22 -1.49 4.36 1.10
N ARG A 23 -1.10 5.24 2.04
CA ARG A 23 0.25 5.85 2.11
C ARG A 23 1.38 4.82 2.21
N ILE A 24 1.18 3.71 2.92
CA ILE A 24 2.24 2.73 3.20
C ILE A 24 2.16 1.47 2.35
N ALA A 25 1.08 1.28 1.59
CA ALA A 25 0.83 0.04 0.87
C ALA A 25 1.87 -0.25 -0.22
N VAL A 26 2.25 0.74 -1.05
CA VAL A 26 3.27 0.54 -2.11
C VAL A 26 4.61 0.06 -1.54
N PRO A 27 5.30 0.79 -0.63
CA PRO A 27 6.58 0.33 -0.09
C PRO A 27 6.48 -0.97 0.71
N ALA A 28 5.33 -1.27 1.33
CA ALA A 28 5.12 -2.49 2.11
C ALA A 28 4.77 -3.73 1.28
N LEU A 29 4.23 -3.57 0.06
CA LEU A 29 3.67 -4.66 -0.74
C LEU A 29 4.38 -4.89 -2.06
N GLN A 30 4.96 -3.87 -2.71
CA GLN A 30 5.48 -3.98 -4.08
C GLN A 30 6.49 -5.12 -4.29
N HIS A 31 7.31 -5.39 -3.28
CA HIS A 31 8.34 -6.45 -3.32
C HIS A 31 7.78 -7.85 -3.04
N ARG A 32 6.51 -7.95 -2.65
CA ARG A 32 5.81 -9.21 -2.33
C ARG A 32 4.94 -9.71 -3.47
N LEU A 33 4.84 -8.92 -4.56
CA LEU A 33 4.05 -9.31 -5.72
C LEU A 33 4.79 -10.36 -6.52
N ARG A 34 4.10 -11.47 -6.81
CA ARG A 34 4.55 -12.42 -7.83
C ARG A 34 4.34 -11.77 -9.21
N ARG A 35 5.40 -11.67 -10.00
CA ARG A 35 5.37 -11.06 -11.33
C ARG A 35 4.97 -12.09 -12.38
N ASN A 36 4.08 -11.71 -13.29
CA ASN A 36 3.84 -12.43 -14.53
C ASN A 36 4.93 -12.01 -15.52
N PRO A 37 5.67 -12.94 -16.16
CA PRO A 37 6.73 -12.58 -17.11
C PRO A 37 6.23 -11.75 -18.32
N LEU A 38 4.94 -11.76 -18.63
CA LEU A 38 4.34 -10.96 -19.70
C LEU A 38 3.86 -9.56 -19.24
N ASP A 39 3.97 -9.25 -17.93
CA ASP A 39 3.51 -7.98 -17.37
C ASP A 39 4.68 -6.98 -17.23
N GLU A 40 4.64 -5.97 -18.09
CA GLU A 40 5.59 -4.84 -18.12
C GLU A 40 5.30 -3.77 -17.06
N SER A 41 4.17 -3.87 -16.35
CA SER A 41 3.82 -2.89 -15.31
C SER A 41 4.77 -2.99 -14.11
N SER A 42 5.17 -1.84 -13.57
CA SER A 42 5.94 -1.82 -12.33
C SER A 42 5.12 -2.39 -11.16
N SER A 43 5.78 -3.08 -10.21
CA SER A 43 5.09 -3.59 -9.01
C SER A 43 4.41 -2.47 -8.21
N ALA A 44 4.99 -1.26 -8.18
CA ALA A 44 4.39 -0.10 -7.55
C ALA A 44 3.06 0.28 -8.21
N THR A 45 3.05 0.36 -9.54
CA THR A 45 1.83 0.65 -10.33
C THR A 45 0.75 -0.40 -10.10
N ARG A 46 1.13 -1.68 -10.04
CA ARG A 46 0.18 -2.78 -9.79
C ARG A 46 -0.44 -2.68 -8.40
N VAL A 47 0.37 -2.38 -7.37
CA VAL A 47 -0.16 -2.15 -6.01
C VAL A 47 -1.10 -0.95 -6.00
N GLN A 48 -0.73 0.16 -6.66
CA GLN A 48 -1.57 1.36 -6.68
C GLN A 48 -2.94 1.08 -7.31
N ARG A 49 -2.98 0.42 -8.48
CA ARG A 49 -4.25 0.04 -9.14
C ARG A 49 -5.13 -0.83 -8.23
N ALA A 50 -4.56 -1.83 -7.58
CA ALA A 50 -5.30 -2.68 -6.65
C ALA A 50 -5.84 -1.92 -5.42
N LEU A 51 -5.13 -0.88 -4.95
CA LEU A 51 -5.63 -0.01 -3.89
C LEU A 51 -6.79 0.86 -4.38
N ASP A 52 -6.70 1.39 -5.59
CA ASP A 52 -7.76 2.23 -6.16
C ASP A 52 -9.04 1.42 -6.36
N GLU A 53 -8.92 0.18 -6.84
CA GLU A 53 -10.04 -0.78 -6.96
C GLU A 53 -10.64 -1.17 -5.60
N LEU A 54 -9.81 -1.46 -4.59
CA LEU A 54 -10.29 -1.93 -3.28
C LEU A 54 -10.88 -0.82 -2.40
N PHE A 55 -10.40 0.41 -2.58
CA PHE A 55 -10.79 1.57 -1.78
C PHE A 55 -11.53 2.65 -2.60
N THR A 56 -12.21 2.22 -3.66
CA THR A 56 -13.32 2.96 -4.27
C THR A 56 -14.44 3.15 -3.24
#